data_AF-A0AAD7HYM8-F1
#
_entry.id   AF-A0AAD7HYM8-F1
#
_cell.length_a   1.000
_cell.length_b   1.000
_cell.length_c   1.000
_cell.angle_alpha   90.00
_cell.angle_beta   90.00
_cell.angle_gamma   90.00
#
_symmetry.space_group_name_H-M   'P 1'
#
loop_
_entity.id
_entity.type
_entity.pdbx_description
1 polymer ?
#
loop_
_entity_poly.entity_id
_entity_poly.type
_entity_poly.pdbx_seq_one_letter_code
_entity_poly.pdbx_strand_id
1 'polypeptide(L)'
;MLHSCDKTVLGQFIEAARVHYNNASISRVTVHLTDNYGSWARAVTKNRRAFSTLILPGGIKELILADAREFLASEEWYTFAGVPHRRAHDIFSMEPGTGKSLTIHALAGELGLEIYFISLAAPGNLNHLFPRRRLMPLGSIE
;
A
#
# COMPACT_ATOMS: atom_id res chain seq x y z
N MET A 1 -46.22 -9.73 22.51
CA MET A 1 -45.94 -8.98 21.27
C MET A 1 -44.64 -8.19 21.47
N LEU A 2 -43.86 -8.03 20.39
CA LEU A 2 -42.64 -7.20 20.27
C LEU A 2 -41.29 -7.86 20.65
N HIS A 3 -40.86 -8.85 19.87
CA HIS A 3 -39.44 -9.08 19.60
C HIS A 3 -39.18 -8.67 18.15
N SER A 4 -39.13 -7.36 17.89
CA SER A 4 -38.60 -6.87 16.62
C SER A 4 -37.08 -6.95 16.73
N CYS A 5 -36.48 -7.92 16.04
CA CYS A 5 -35.04 -8.01 15.87
C CYS A 5 -34.60 -6.84 15.01
N ASP A 6 -34.24 -5.73 15.66
CA ASP A 6 -33.92 -4.49 15.00
C ASP A 6 -32.52 -4.58 14.38
N LYS A 7 -32.48 -5.02 13.11
CA LYS A 7 -31.25 -5.18 12.32
C LYS A 7 -30.45 -3.88 12.21
N THR A 8 -31.06 -2.74 12.51
CA THR A 8 -30.42 -1.43 12.52
C THR A 8 -29.34 -1.32 13.60
N VAL A 9 -29.54 -1.91 14.78
CA VAL A 9 -28.57 -1.89 15.89
C VAL A 9 -27.31 -2.67 15.52
N LEU A 10 -27.48 -3.84 14.89
CA LEU A 10 -26.35 -4.63 14.40
C LEU A 10 -25.60 -3.89 13.28
N GLY A 11 -26.32 -3.23 12.37
CA GLY A 11 -25.71 -2.40 11.32
C GLY A 11 -24.88 -1.25 11.88
N GLN A 12 -25.39 -0.55 12.89
CA GLN A 12 -24.67 0.53 13.58
C GLN A 12 -23.42 0.01 14.30
N PHE A 13 -23.50 -1.15 14.94
CA PHE A 13 -22.36 -1.75 15.62
C PHE A 13 -21.26 -2.16 14.62
N ILE A 14 -21.63 -2.81 13.52
CA ILE A 14 -20.69 -3.21 12.47
C ILE A 14 -20.04 -1.96 11.86
N GLU A 15 -20.82 -0.92 11.58
CA GLU A 15 -20.28 0.33 11.02
C GLU A 15 -19.32 1.02 11.99
N ALA A 16 -19.66 1.08 13.28
CA ALA A 16 -18.78 1.60 14.31
C ALA A 16 -17.48 0.79 14.42
N ALA A 17 -17.56 -0.54 14.36
CA ALA A 17 -16.39 -1.42 14.36
C ALA A 17 -15.53 -1.22 13.11
N ARG A 18 -16.15 -1.07 11.92
CA ARG A 18 -15.47 -0.80 10.65
C ARG A 18 -14.73 0.54 10.68
N VAL A 19 -15.37 1.60 11.16
CA VAL A 19 -14.74 2.93 11.31
C VAL A 19 -13.58 2.87 12.29
N HIS A 20 -13.75 2.20 13.44
CA HIS A 20 -12.68 2.04 14.41
C HIS A 20 -11.49 1.26 13.85
N TYR A 21 -11.75 0.18 13.12
CA TYR A 21 -10.72 -0.61 12.45
C TYR A 21 -9.98 0.21 11.39
N ASN A 22 -10.71 0.94 10.54
CA ASN A 22 -10.11 1.81 9.52
C ASN A 22 -9.24 2.91 10.14
N ASN A 23 -9.70 3.52 11.23
CA ASN A 23 -8.91 4.54 11.93
C ASN A 23 -7.62 3.95 12.53
N ALA A 24 -7.68 2.72 13.04
CA ALA A 24 -6.51 2.01 13.56
C ALA A 24 -5.56 1.56 12.44
N SER A 25 -6.07 1.13 11.29
CA SER A 25 -5.27 0.66 10.16
C SER A 25 -4.49 1.79 9.48
N ILE A 26 -5.06 3.01 9.39
CA ILE A 26 -4.39 4.21 8.86
C ILE A 26 -3.08 4.53 9.61
N SER A 27 -2.98 4.14 10.89
CA SER A 27 -1.83 4.43 11.74
C SER A 27 -0.62 3.53 11.47
N ARG A 28 -0.77 2.48 10.66
CA ARG A 28 0.22 1.41 10.52
C ARG A 28 0.55 1.11 9.07
N VAL A 29 1.81 0.81 8.82
CA VAL A 29 2.32 0.36 7.52
C VAL A 29 2.85 -1.05 7.68
N THR A 30 2.24 -1.97 6.95
CA THR A 30 2.67 -3.37 6.89
C THR A 30 3.71 -3.55 5.79
N VAL A 31 4.81 -4.22 6.13
CA VAL A 31 5.85 -4.62 5.19
C VAL A 31 5.81 -6.13 5.04
N HIS A 32 5.73 -6.59 3.80
CA HIS A 32 5.76 -8.00 3.41
C HIS A 32 7.12 -8.34 2.81
N LEU A 33 7.67 -9.49 3.21
CA LEU A 33 8.87 -10.08 2.65
C LEU A 33 8.46 -11.30 1.83
N THR A 34 9.15 -11.52 0.71
CA THR A 34 9.07 -12.81 0.03
C THR A 34 9.80 -13.89 0.85
N ASP A 35 9.19 -15.06 0.97
CA ASP A 35 9.91 -16.26 1.39
C ASP A 35 10.71 -16.87 0.22
N ASN A 36 11.46 -17.94 0.49
CA ASN A 36 12.25 -18.65 -0.52
C ASN A 36 11.40 -19.43 -1.54
N TYR A 37 10.09 -19.55 -1.30
CA TYR A 37 9.14 -20.27 -2.14
C TYR A 37 8.27 -19.31 -2.98
N GLY A 38 8.52 -18.00 -2.91
CA GLY A 38 7.79 -16.97 -3.64
C GLY A 38 6.44 -16.57 -3.02
N SER A 39 6.18 -16.98 -1.78
CA SER A 39 5.00 -16.55 -1.02
C SER A 39 5.28 -15.24 -0.26
N TRP A 40 4.23 -14.43 -0.10
CA TRP A 40 4.29 -13.20 0.68
C TRP A 40 4.01 -13.49 2.15
N ALA A 41 4.98 -13.17 3.00
CA ALA A 41 4.83 -13.26 4.44
C ALA A 41 4.86 -11.86 5.07
N ARG A 42 3.90 -11.60 5.97
CA ARG A 42 3.90 -10.37 6.76
C ARG A 42 5.13 -10.35 7.65
N ALA A 43 6.05 -9.43 7.39
CA ALA A 43 7.32 -9.36 8.08
C ALA A 43 7.27 -8.46 9.31
N VAL A 44 6.82 -7.23 9.11
CA VAL A 44 6.80 -6.22 10.17
C VAL A 44 5.68 -5.22 9.94
N THR A 45 5.01 -4.82 11.01
CA THR A 45 4.09 -3.69 11.01
C THR A 45 4.74 -2.57 11.81
N LYS A 46 4.94 -1.41 11.17
CA LYS A 46 5.50 -0.21 11.82
C LYS A 46 4.43 0.88 11.88
N ASN A 47 4.55 1.75 12.87
CA ASN A 47 3.70 2.94 12.90
C ASN A 47 4.04 3.85 11.72
N ARG A 48 3.00 4.43 11.12
CA ARG A 48 3.12 5.41 10.05
C ARG A 48 3.99 6.57 10.53
N ARG A 49 5.05 6.86 9.77
CA ARG A 49 5.79 8.10 9.90
C ARG A 49 5.08 9.17 9.07
N ALA A 50 4.79 10.32 9.68
CA ALA A 50 4.16 11.43 8.95
C ALA A 50 5.07 11.90 7.80
N PHE A 51 4.50 11.98 6.59
CA PHE A 51 5.22 12.39 5.38
C PHE A 51 5.81 13.81 5.51
N SER A 52 5.18 14.67 6.33
CA SER A 52 5.68 16.00 6.71
C SER A 52 7.08 15.99 7.31
N THR A 53 7.47 14.93 8.04
CA THR A 53 8.78 14.84 8.73
C THR A 53 9.96 14.52 7.82
N LEU A 54 9.71 14.27 6.54
CA LEU A 54 10.76 14.02 5.55
C LEU A 54 11.25 15.33 4.95
N ILE A 55 12.56 15.54 5.07
CA ILE A 55 13.28 16.64 4.45
C ILE A 55 13.89 16.09 3.16
N LEU A 56 13.31 16.46 2.03
CA LEU A 56 13.80 16.12 0.69
C LEU A 56 14.12 17.42 -0.06
N PRO A 57 15.01 17.38 -1.08
CA PRO A 57 15.26 18.53 -1.93
C PRO A 57 13.96 19.07 -2.55
N GLY A 58 13.88 20.39 -2.68
CA GLY A 58 12.62 21.13 -2.84
C GLY A 58 11.71 20.63 -3.97
N GLY A 59 10.43 20.40 -3.64
CA GLY A 59 9.35 20.08 -4.59
C GLY A 59 9.24 18.61 -5.00
N ILE A 60 10.28 17.79 -4.81
CA ILE A 60 10.27 16.38 -5.18
C ILE A 60 9.21 15.61 -4.39
N LYS A 61 9.09 15.94 -3.11
CA LYS A 61 8.15 15.28 -2.19
C LYS A 61 6.70 15.50 -2.62
N GLU A 62 6.34 16.74 -2.93
CA GLU A 62 5.02 17.13 -3.37
C GLU A 62 4.70 16.54 -4.75
N LEU A 63 5.68 16.55 -5.66
CA LEU A 63 5.58 15.95 -6.99
C LEU A 63 5.27 14.45 -6.92
N ILE A 64 6.04 13.68 -6.12
CA ILE A 64 5.83 12.23 -5.98
C ILE A 64 4.46 11.94 -5.36
N LEU A 65 4.05 12.72 -4.36
CA LEU A 65 2.76 12.52 -3.71
C LEU A 65 1.58 12.83 -4.65
N ALA A 66 1.68 13.91 -5.42
CA ALA A 66 0.67 14.28 -6.41
C ALA A 66 0.56 13.21 -7.50
N ASP A 67 1.69 12.80 -8.05
CA ASP A 67 1.76 11.79 -9.11
C ASP A 67 1.22 10.42 -8.65
N ALA A 68 1.51 10.03 -7.41
CA ALA A 68 0.97 8.80 -6.83
C ALA A 68 -0.55 8.87 -6.64
N ARG A 69 -1.10 10.01 -6.20
CA ARG A 69 -2.56 10.21 -6.08
C ARG A 69 -3.25 10.18 -7.43
N GLU A 70 -2.67 10.83 -8.43
CA GLU A 70 -3.18 10.81 -9.81
C GLU A 70 -3.14 9.39 -10.39
N PHE A 71 -2.07 8.64 -10.14
CA PHE A 71 -1.98 7.24 -10.55
C PHE A 71 -3.08 6.38 -9.92
N LEU A 72 -3.34 6.55 -8.62
CA LEU A 72 -4.43 5.82 -7.94
C LEU A 72 -5.81 6.21 -8.46
N ALA A 73 -6.02 7.47 -8.84
CA ALA A 73 -7.30 7.95 -9.36
C ALA A 73 -7.56 7.59 -10.84
N SER A 74 -6.51 7.27 -11.60
CA SER A 74 -6.60 7.05 -13.05
C SER A 74 -6.94 5.60 -13.45
N GLU A 75 -7.31 4.73 -12.52
CA GLU A 75 -7.65 3.31 -12.78
C GLU A 75 -8.69 3.15 -13.90
N GLU A 76 -9.72 4.00 -13.93
CA GLU A 76 -10.75 3.99 -14.97
C GLU A 76 -10.18 4.29 -16.36
N TRP A 77 -9.26 5.25 -16.46
CA TRP A 77 -8.62 5.60 -17.72
C TRP A 77 -7.75 4.47 -18.26
N TYR A 78 -6.97 3.82 -17.39
CA TYR A 78 -6.14 2.66 -17.78
C TYR A 78 -7.01 1.48 -18.24
N THR A 79 -8.13 1.27 -17.58
CA THR A 79 -9.13 0.25 -17.95
C THR A 79 -9.72 0.54 -19.33
N PHE A 80 -10.11 1.80 -19.57
CA PHE A 80 -10.65 2.23 -20.87
C PHE A 80 -9.61 2.16 -22.00
N ALA A 81 -8.37 2.57 -21.73
CA ALA A 81 -7.28 2.57 -22.69
C ALA A 81 -6.70 1.16 -22.97
N GLY A 82 -7.06 0.15 -22.16
CA GLY A 82 -6.52 -1.21 -22.27
C GLY A 82 -5.04 -1.32 -21.88
N VAL A 83 -4.49 -0.31 -21.20
CA VAL A 83 -3.09 -0.27 -20.78
C VAL A 83 -2.98 -0.84 -19.36
N PRO A 84 -1.97 -1.68 -19.06
CA PRO A 84 -1.77 -2.17 -17.69
C PRO A 84 -1.58 -1.02 -16.70
N HIS A 85 -2.40 -0.99 -15.64
CA HIS A 85 -2.29 -0.02 -14.54
C HIS A 85 -1.05 -0.34 -13.68
N ARG A 86 0.12 0.12 -14.13
CA ARG A 86 1.40 -0.06 -13.46
C ARG A 86 2.27 1.17 -13.67
N ARG A 87 2.86 1.68 -12.59
CA ARG A 87 3.81 2.80 -12.62
C ARG A 87 5.04 2.46 -11.80
N ALA A 88 6.20 2.79 -12.32
CA ALA A 88 7.47 2.63 -11.64
C ALA A 88 8.10 4.01 -11.44
N HIS A 89 8.52 4.31 -10.21
CA HIS A 89 9.27 5.52 -9.89
C HIS A 89 10.72 5.15 -9.63
N ASP A 90 11.64 5.73 -10.39
CA ASP A 90 13.07 5.57 -10.17
C ASP A 90 13.55 6.48 -9.03
N ILE A 91 13.29 6.04 -7.80
CA ILE A 91 13.84 6.65 -6.57
C ILE A 91 15.34 6.34 -6.45
N PHE A 92 15.88 5.49 -7.34
CA PHE A 92 17.28 5.07 -7.36
C PHE A 92 18.26 6.22 -7.67
N SER A 93 17.83 7.31 -8.33
CA SER A 93 18.70 8.47 -8.61
C SER A 93 19.08 9.31 -7.39
N MET A 94 18.42 9.12 -6.23
CA MET A 94 18.87 9.78 -4.98
C MET A 94 20.25 9.27 -4.53
N GLU A 95 21.07 10.09 -3.88
CA GLU A 95 22.35 9.63 -3.33
C GLU A 95 22.12 8.51 -2.28
N PRO A 96 22.94 7.45 -2.21
CA PRO A 96 22.89 6.47 -1.13
C PRO A 96 23.03 7.16 0.24
N GLY A 97 22.17 6.81 1.19
CA GLY A 97 22.12 7.46 2.52
C GLY A 97 21.08 8.58 2.68
N THR A 98 20.43 9.03 1.59
CA THR A 98 19.42 10.12 1.62
C THR A 98 18.02 9.67 2.08
N GLY A 99 17.91 8.50 2.72
CA GLY A 99 16.63 8.04 3.28
C GLY A 99 15.59 7.55 2.26
N LYS A 100 15.99 7.03 1.09
CA LYS A 100 15.07 6.44 0.08
C LYS A 100 14.03 5.49 0.68
N SER A 101 14.48 4.53 1.49
CA SER A 101 13.59 3.56 2.16
C SER A 101 12.64 4.24 3.14
N LEU A 102 13.08 5.33 3.76
CA LEU A 102 12.26 6.12 4.66
C LEU A 102 11.20 6.93 3.90
N THR A 103 11.57 7.47 2.72
CA THR A 103 10.64 8.11 1.79
C THR A 103 9.54 7.17 1.34
N ILE A 104 9.91 5.96 0.90
CA ILE A 104 8.96 4.91 0.52
C ILE A 104 8.05 4.56 1.70
N HIS A 105 8.61 4.42 2.90
CA HIS A 105 7.83 4.08 4.09
C HIS A 105 6.81 5.14 4.47
N ALA A 106 7.20 6.42 4.44
CA ALA A 106 6.28 7.50 4.74
C ALA A 106 5.26 7.72 3.62
N LEU A 107 5.63 7.51 2.35
CA LEU A 107 4.72 7.59 1.21
C LEU A 107 3.64 6.51 1.30
N ALA A 108 4.05 5.27 1.57
CA ALA A 108 3.12 4.16 1.78
C ALA A 108 2.17 4.45 2.95
N GLY A 109 2.69 4.99 4.06
CA GLY A 109 1.85 5.44 5.17
C GLY A 109 0.90 6.57 4.83
N GLU A 110 1.31 7.53 4.00
CA GLU A 110 0.47 8.65 3.57
C GLU A 110 -0.70 8.19 2.67
N LEU A 111 -0.43 7.21 1.81
CA LEU A 111 -1.41 6.65 0.87
C LEU A 111 -2.21 5.46 1.45
N GLY A 112 -1.87 4.99 2.66
CA GLY A 112 -2.49 3.80 3.25
C GLY A 112 -2.14 2.49 2.52
N LEU A 113 -0.99 2.44 1.86
CA LEU A 113 -0.53 1.29 1.08
C LEU A 113 0.40 0.41 1.90
N GLU A 114 0.41 -0.88 1.57
CA GLU A 114 1.38 -1.83 2.11
C GLU A 114 2.64 -1.88 1.25
N ILE A 115 3.77 -2.24 1.87
CA ILE A 115 5.07 -2.30 1.20
C ILE A 115 5.44 -3.76 0.97
N TYR A 116 5.79 -4.08 -0.28
CA TYR A 116 6.23 -5.41 -0.67
C TYR A 116 7.71 -5.36 -1.03
N PHE A 117 8.53 -6.11 -0.29
CA PHE A 117 9.98 -6.14 -0.50
C PHE A 117 10.40 -7.45 -1.17
N ILE A 118 11.10 -7.30 -2.30
CA ILE A 118 11.68 -8.41 -3.06
C ILE A 118 13.19 -8.22 -3.12
N SER A 119 13.94 -9.24 -2.71
CA SER A 119 15.38 -9.29 -2.96
C SER A 119 15.65 -9.93 -4.31
N LEU A 120 16.23 -9.17 -5.25
CA LEU A 120 16.63 -9.68 -6.57
C LEU A 120 17.85 -10.62 -6.50
N ALA A 121 18.58 -10.61 -5.39
CA ALA A 121 19.76 -11.44 -5.16
C ALA A 121 19.44 -12.78 -4.48
N ALA A 122 18.18 -13.01 -4.09
CA ALA A 122 17.80 -14.25 -3.44
C ALA A 122 17.85 -15.43 -4.43
N PRO A 123 18.46 -16.57 -4.05
CA PRO A 123 18.46 -17.79 -4.86
C PRO A 123 17.07 -18.45 -4.80
N GLY A 124 16.12 -17.87 -5.52
CA GLY A 124 14.76 -18.34 -5.70
C GLY A 124 14.33 -17.89 -7.10
N ASN A 125 13.65 -18.76 -7.83
CA ASN A 125 13.37 -18.51 -9.24
C ASN A 125 12.34 -17.35 -9.35
N LEU A 126 12.80 -16.16 -9.79
CA LEU A 126 11.97 -14.94 -9.83
C LEU A 126 10.66 -15.08 -10.65
N ASN A 127 10.52 -16.14 -11.45
CA ASN A 127 9.32 -16.38 -12.25
C ASN A 127 8.06 -16.62 -11.40
N HIS A 128 8.18 -16.98 -10.11
CA HIS A 128 7.02 -17.12 -9.21
C HIS A 128 6.52 -15.77 -8.67
N LEU A 129 7.40 -14.78 -8.57
CA LEU A 129 7.11 -13.48 -7.95
C LEU A 129 6.39 -12.52 -8.91
N PHE A 130 6.60 -12.72 -10.20
CA PHE A 130 5.90 -12.02 -11.25
C PHE A 130 5.13 -13.03 -12.10
N PRO A 131 4.01 -13.58 -11.60
CA PRO A 131 3.12 -14.34 -12.48
C PRO A 131 2.76 -13.42 -13.65
N ARG A 132 3.17 -13.81 -14.86
CA ARG A 132 2.73 -13.18 -16.11
C ARG A 132 1.20 -13.11 -16.05
N ARG A 133 0.67 -11.92 -15.82
CA ARG A 133 -0.76 -11.64 -15.58
C ARG A 133 -1.36 -12.40 -14.39
N ARG A 134 -1.38 -11.81 -13.19
CA ARG A 134 -2.59 -11.65 -12.35
C ARG A 134 -2.20 -10.93 -11.05
N LEU A 135 -2.76 -9.73 -10.88
CA LEU A 135 -3.04 -8.97 -9.66
C LEU A 135 -2.18 -9.30 -8.42
N MET A 136 -1.47 -8.27 -7.92
CA MET A 136 -1.14 -8.19 -6.49
C MET A 136 -2.41 -8.49 -5.68
N PRO A 137 -2.32 -9.13 -4.51
CA PRO A 137 -3.49 -9.38 -3.68
C PRO A 137 -4.11 -8.02 -3.32
N LEU A 138 -5.17 -7.65 -4.05
CA LEU A 138 -6.10 -6.63 -3.62
C LEU A 138 -6.59 -7.12 -2.26
N GLY A 139 -6.24 -6.39 -1.21
CA GLY A 139 -6.75 -6.63 0.12
C GLY A 139 -8.25 -6.81 0.01
N SER A 140 -8.73 -7.98 0.40
CA SER A 140 -10.14 -8.30 0.51
C SER A 140 -10.79 -7.23 1.38
N ILE A 141 -11.52 -6.31 0.74
CA ILE A 141 -12.56 -5.54 1.40
C ILE A 141 -13.78 -6.47 1.40
N GLU A 142 -13.87 -7.29 2.44
CA GLU A 142 -15.13 -7.74 3.02
C GLU A 142 -15.20 -7.23 4.45
#